data_AF-A0A7S3KF93-F1
#
_entry.id   AF-A0A7S3KF93-F1
#
_cell.length_a   1.000
_cell.length_b   1.000
_cell.length_c   1.000
_cell.angle_alpha   90.00
_cell.angle_beta   90.00
_cell.angle_gamma   90.00
#
_symmetry.space_group_name_H-M   'P 1'
#
loop_
_entity.id
_entity.type
_entity.pdbx_description
1 polymer ?
#
loop_
_entity_poly.entity_id
_entity_poly.type
_entity_poly.pdbx_seq_one_letter_code
_entity_poly.pdbx_strand_id
1 'polypeptide(L)'
;RGTLNSQESDNIMIMQNKHRFRYIDIRKNRFDGSIGRVPIGFDRSTKRYFELSRKEEESFYRENVTMKDIISVRLAEFGTTEPYLLDDTRNATPVQTNDYVDRKERMPKMIKEPEVARQAKTEQEIQKAREFKALDKQKMNQILASDIASSKPIEEDKQQKESRVKEFEKIKKKLQSNPAVPDLSIDNEYNKLAWIC
;
A
#
# COMPACT_ATOMS: atom_id res chain seq x y z
N ARG A 1 16.58 -41.20 -3.06
CA ARG A 1 17.81 -41.00 -2.26
C ARG A 1 17.52 -39.88 -1.27
N GLY A 2 17.36 -40.20 0.02
CA GLY A 2 17.27 -39.17 1.05
C GLY A 2 18.63 -38.50 1.23
N THR A 3 18.66 -37.18 1.29
CA THR A 3 19.87 -36.42 1.59
C THR A 3 20.21 -36.58 3.07
N LEU A 4 21.40 -37.10 3.38
CA LEU A 4 21.89 -37.35 4.75
C LEU A 4 21.77 -36.10 5.65
N ASN A 5 21.88 -34.91 5.06
CA ASN A 5 21.75 -33.63 5.76
C ASN A 5 20.41 -33.46 6.52
N SER A 6 19.31 -34.09 6.08
CA SER A 6 18.04 -34.01 6.80
C SER A 6 18.01 -34.88 8.06
N GLN A 7 18.85 -35.92 8.15
CA GLN A 7 18.85 -36.81 9.30
C GLN A 7 19.56 -36.18 10.51
N GLU A 8 20.64 -35.44 10.27
CA GLU A 8 21.47 -34.85 11.33
C GLU A 8 20.95 -33.52 11.88
N SER A 9 20.23 -32.71 11.11
CA SER A 9 19.72 -31.41 11.60
C SER A 9 18.59 -31.59 12.61
N ASP A 10 18.63 -30.93 13.76
CA ASP A 10 17.54 -31.01 14.75
C ASP A 10 16.27 -30.29 14.27
N ASN A 11 16.43 -29.10 13.67
CA ASN A 11 15.34 -28.29 13.13
C ASN A 11 15.59 -27.96 11.66
N ILE A 12 14.54 -28.04 10.84
CA ILE A 12 14.58 -27.69 9.42
C ILE A 12 13.46 -26.69 9.16
N MET A 13 13.86 -25.46 8.84
CA MET A 13 12.97 -24.35 8.51
C MET A 13 13.29 -23.86 7.10
N ILE A 14 12.27 -23.66 6.29
CA ILE A 14 12.42 -23.21 4.89
C ILE A 14 11.66 -21.91 4.73
N MET A 15 12.36 -20.80 4.44
CA MET A 15 11.71 -19.55 4.08
C MET A 15 11.37 -19.55 2.59
N GLN A 16 10.11 -19.31 2.27
CA GLN A 16 9.62 -19.26 0.90
C GLN A 16 8.95 -17.91 0.62
N ASN A 17 9.25 -17.35 -0.56
CA ASN A 17 8.64 -16.10 -1.00
C ASN A 17 7.31 -16.39 -1.71
N LYS A 18 6.23 -15.76 -1.25
CA LYS A 18 4.98 -15.65 -1.99
C LYS A 18 4.85 -14.23 -2.53
N HIS A 19 3.92 -14.01 -3.45
CA HIS A 19 3.81 -12.74 -4.20
C HIS A 19 3.74 -11.49 -3.29
N ARG A 20 3.05 -11.56 -2.14
CA ARG A 20 2.79 -10.42 -1.25
C ARG A 20 3.43 -10.50 0.14
N PHE A 21 3.75 -11.72 0.59
CA PHE A 21 4.34 -11.98 1.90
C PHE A 21 5.23 -13.23 1.84
N ARG A 22 5.97 -13.53 2.90
CA ARG A 22 6.82 -14.74 2.97
C ARG A 22 6.25 -15.69 4.01
N TYR A 23 6.64 -16.96 3.97
CA TYR A 23 6.29 -17.90 5.02
C TYR A 23 7.49 -18.76 5.38
N ILE A 24 7.55 -19.18 6.63
CA ILE A 24 8.51 -20.13 7.16
C ILE A 24 7.80 -21.48 7.25
N ASP A 25 8.25 -22.45 6.45
CA ASP A 25 7.77 -23.82 6.45
C ASP A 25 8.68 -24.68 7.36
N ILE A 26 8.16 -25.05 8.52
CA ILE A 26 8.85 -25.87 9.52
C ILE A 26 8.62 -27.33 9.15
N ARG A 27 9.66 -27.99 8.64
CA ARG A 27 9.63 -29.37 8.16
C ARG A 27 10.11 -30.38 9.19
N LYS A 28 10.96 -29.96 10.12
CA LYS A 28 11.47 -30.76 11.22
C LYS A 28 11.63 -29.88 12.43
N ASN A 29 11.17 -30.36 13.58
CA ASN A 29 11.40 -29.76 14.87
C ASN A 29 11.55 -30.89 15.89
N ARG A 30 12.73 -31.04 16.49
CA ARG A 30 13.02 -32.16 17.40
C ARG A 30 12.59 -31.88 18.84
N PHE A 31 12.39 -30.62 19.20
CA PHE A 31 12.13 -30.24 20.59
C PHE A 31 10.71 -30.61 21.03
N ASP A 32 9.70 -30.11 20.32
CA ASP A 32 8.27 -30.32 20.61
C ASP A 32 7.54 -31.10 19.49
N GLY A 33 8.22 -31.38 18.38
CA GLY A 33 7.62 -32.04 17.22
C GLY A 33 6.71 -31.14 16.37
N SER A 34 6.59 -29.86 16.68
CA SER A 34 5.67 -28.97 15.96
C SER A 34 6.17 -28.69 14.55
N ILE A 35 5.26 -28.85 13.58
CA ILE A 35 5.51 -28.60 12.17
C ILE A 35 4.38 -27.75 11.61
N GLY A 36 4.65 -26.96 10.58
CA GLY A 36 3.64 -26.08 10.02
C GLY A 36 4.22 -24.93 9.21
N ARG A 37 3.35 -23.99 8.88
CA ARG A 37 3.71 -22.79 8.12
C ARG A 37 3.38 -21.55 8.94
N VAL A 38 4.36 -20.68 9.07
CA VAL A 38 4.21 -19.41 9.78
C VAL A 38 4.31 -18.28 8.74
N PRO A 39 3.22 -17.55 8.47
CA PRO A 39 3.27 -16.40 7.56
C PRO A 39 3.99 -15.23 8.23
N ILE A 40 4.91 -14.61 7.50
CA ILE A 40 5.72 -13.49 8.00
C ILE A 40 5.66 -12.28 7.05
N GLY A 41 5.51 -11.11 7.65
CA GLY A 41 5.63 -9.80 7.02
C GLY A 41 7.05 -9.25 7.17
N PHE A 42 7.44 -8.35 6.26
CA PHE A 42 8.71 -7.63 6.34
C PHE A 42 8.43 -6.13 6.36
N ASP A 43 8.84 -5.47 7.43
CA ASP A 43 8.81 -4.02 7.50
C ASP A 43 10.12 -3.44 6.95
N ARG A 44 9.98 -2.63 5.88
CA ARG A 44 11.10 -1.96 5.23
C ARG A 44 11.64 -0.79 6.04
N SER A 45 10.86 -0.17 6.93
CA SER A 45 11.35 0.93 7.78
C SER A 45 12.26 0.40 8.88
N THR A 46 11.78 -0.57 9.66
CA THR A 46 12.56 -1.14 10.78
C THR A 46 13.54 -2.23 10.35
N LYS A 47 13.43 -2.74 9.12
CA LYS A 47 14.18 -3.90 8.60
C LYS A 47 13.94 -5.18 9.41
N ARG A 48 12.77 -5.31 10.03
CA ARG A 48 12.39 -6.46 10.85
C ARG A 48 11.34 -7.33 10.17
N TYR A 49 11.36 -8.60 10.52
CA TYR A 49 10.29 -9.54 10.18
C TYR A 49 9.36 -9.65 11.38
N PHE A 50 8.07 -9.74 11.09
CA PHE A 50 7.03 -9.98 12.10
C PHE A 50 6.10 -11.09 11.61
N GLU A 51 5.49 -11.79 12.54
CA GLU A 51 4.50 -12.82 12.23
C GLU A 51 3.16 -12.16 11.85
N LEU A 52 2.53 -12.69 10.81
CA LEU A 52 1.19 -12.26 10.36
C LEU A 52 0.13 -13.08 11.08
N SER A 53 -0.89 -12.42 11.60
CA SER A 53 -2.08 -13.10 12.11
C SER A 53 -2.85 -13.74 10.96
N ARG A 54 -3.68 -14.73 11.29
CA ARG A 54 -4.55 -15.39 10.30
C ARG A 54 -5.47 -14.41 9.57
N LYS A 55 -5.98 -13.37 10.26
CA LYS A 55 -6.85 -12.36 9.64
C LYS A 55 -6.10 -11.55 8.59
N GLU A 56 -4.85 -11.17 8.88
CA GLU A 56 -4.00 -10.42 7.94
C GLU A 56 -3.52 -11.30 6.80
N GLU A 57 -3.25 -12.59 7.05
CA GLU A 57 -2.97 -13.53 5.96
C GLU A 57 -4.19 -13.64 5.03
N GLU A 58 -5.39 -13.78 5.59
CA GLU A 58 -6.64 -13.85 4.82
C GLU A 58 -6.92 -12.58 4.01
N SER A 59 -6.60 -11.39 4.53
CA SER A 59 -6.77 -10.14 3.79
C SER A 59 -5.88 -10.07 2.54
N PHE A 60 -4.69 -10.69 2.53
CA PHE A 60 -3.88 -10.74 1.31
C PHE A 60 -4.50 -11.57 0.18
N TYR A 61 -5.36 -12.55 0.51
CA TYR A 61 -6.03 -13.40 -0.48
C TYR A 61 -7.35 -12.83 -0.97
N ARG A 62 -8.15 -12.27 -0.04
CA ARG A 62 -9.49 -11.75 -0.35
C ARG A 62 -9.44 -10.34 -0.91
N GLU A 63 -8.53 -9.55 -0.39
CA GLU A 63 -8.46 -8.11 -0.64
C GLU A 63 -7.12 -7.77 -1.31
N ASN A 64 -7.07 -6.63 -2.00
CA ASN A 64 -5.83 -6.12 -2.62
C ASN A 64 -5.01 -5.30 -1.61
N VAL A 65 -4.89 -5.79 -0.38
CA VAL A 65 -4.17 -5.11 0.70
C VAL A 65 -2.67 -5.26 0.49
N THR A 66 -1.93 -4.18 0.70
CA THR A 66 -0.47 -4.16 0.64
C THR A 66 0.14 -4.33 2.03
N MET A 67 1.40 -4.77 2.08
CA MET A 67 2.13 -4.90 3.36
C MET A 67 2.22 -3.56 4.11
N LYS A 68 2.27 -2.43 3.39
CA LYS A 68 2.32 -1.09 3.98
C LYS A 68 1.05 -0.76 4.75
N ASP A 69 -0.10 -1.21 4.24
CA ASP A 69 -1.40 -0.98 4.88
C ASP A 69 -1.50 -1.77 6.19
N ILE A 70 -1.10 -3.05 6.18
CA ILE A 70 -1.04 -3.89 7.39
C ILE A 70 -0.14 -3.26 8.46
N ILE A 71 1.06 -2.81 8.07
CA ILE A 71 2.00 -2.16 8.99
C ILE A 71 1.39 -0.88 9.57
N SER A 72 0.69 -0.10 8.75
CA SER A 72 0.06 1.16 9.19
C SER A 72 -1.08 0.91 10.18
N VAL A 73 -1.90 -0.13 9.95
CA VAL A 73 -2.94 -0.57 10.90
C VAL A 73 -2.30 -1.03 12.22
N ARG A 74 -1.25 -1.85 12.16
CA ARG A 74 -0.52 -2.29 13.37
C ARG A 74 0.11 -1.15 14.14
N LEU A 75 0.73 -0.19 13.45
CA LEU A 75 1.32 0.98 14.09
C LEU A 75 0.26 1.85 14.77
N ALA A 76 -0.94 1.95 14.18
CA ALA A 76 -2.06 2.66 14.80
C ALA A 76 -2.61 1.93 16.04
N GLU A 77 -2.64 0.60 16.00
CA GLU A 77 -3.21 -0.23 17.08
C GLU A 77 -2.23 -0.43 18.26
N PHE A 78 -0.95 -0.71 17.97
CA PHE A 78 0.05 -1.10 18.96
C PHE A 78 1.17 -0.08 19.16
N GLY A 79 1.21 0.99 18.36
CA GLY A 79 2.28 1.98 18.38
C GLY A 79 3.58 1.44 17.78
N THR A 80 4.72 1.88 18.30
CA THR A 80 6.06 1.49 17.83
C THR A 80 6.55 0.15 18.37
N THR A 81 5.85 -0.42 19.35
CA THR A 81 6.23 -1.68 19.98
C THR A 81 5.47 -2.79 19.29
N GLU A 82 6.18 -3.70 18.62
CA GLU A 82 5.54 -4.88 18.02
C GLU A 82 4.91 -5.71 19.13
N PRO A 83 3.60 -5.99 19.08
CA PRO A 83 3.00 -6.88 20.05
C PRO A 83 3.60 -8.26 19.85
N TYR A 84 4.07 -8.86 20.95
CA TYR A 84 4.26 -10.30 20.96
C TYR A 84 2.88 -10.91 20.67
N LEU A 85 2.74 -11.59 19.53
CA LEU A 85 1.56 -12.41 19.26
C LEU A 85 1.62 -13.60 20.24
N LEU A 86 1.17 -13.35 21.48
CA LEU A 86 0.91 -14.37 22.47
C LEU A 86 -0.33 -15.11 21.98
N ASP A 87 -0.11 -16.24 21.35
CA ASP A 87 -1.14 -17.09 20.75
C ASP A 87 -2.36 -17.32 21.66
N ASP A 88 -3.52 -16.77 21.29
CA ASP A 88 -4.82 -17.28 21.74
C ASP A 88 -5.39 -18.34 20.75
N THR A 89 -4.63 -18.76 19.72
CA THR A 89 -5.13 -19.72 18.72
C THR A 89 -4.18 -20.87 18.35
N ARG A 90 -3.25 -21.26 19.25
CA ARG A 90 -2.54 -22.56 19.16
C ARG A 90 -3.45 -23.80 19.17
N ASN A 91 -4.77 -23.63 19.27
CA ASN A 91 -5.75 -24.60 18.80
C ASN A 91 -5.85 -24.68 17.26
N ALA A 92 -4.81 -24.27 16.53
CA ALA A 92 -4.51 -24.90 15.26
C ALA A 92 -4.26 -26.39 15.56
N THR A 93 -5.34 -27.18 15.52
CA THR A 93 -5.26 -28.64 15.44
C THR A 93 -4.10 -28.95 14.50
N PRO A 94 -3.09 -29.74 14.92
CA PRO A 94 -1.96 -30.06 14.08
C PRO A 94 -2.55 -30.50 12.75
N VAL A 95 -2.32 -29.70 11.70
CA VAL A 95 -2.77 -30.04 10.36
C VAL A 95 -1.99 -31.28 10.03
N GLN A 96 -2.60 -32.44 10.27
CA GLN A 96 -1.99 -33.72 9.96
C GLN A 96 -1.59 -33.63 8.50
N THR A 97 -0.29 -33.70 8.26
CA THR A 97 0.34 -33.49 6.96
C THR A 97 -0.07 -34.54 5.92
N ASN A 98 -0.95 -35.48 6.29
CA ASN A 98 -1.66 -36.37 5.37
C ASN A 98 -2.68 -35.65 4.48
N ASP A 99 -3.11 -34.43 4.83
CA ASP A 99 -4.02 -33.63 3.99
C ASP A 99 -3.36 -33.02 2.74
N TYR A 100 -2.07 -33.27 2.48
CA TYR A 100 -1.45 -32.91 1.21
C TYR A 100 -2.00 -33.74 0.03
N VAL A 101 -2.66 -34.87 0.31
CA VAL A 101 -3.26 -35.75 -0.70
C VAL A 101 -4.75 -35.43 -0.95
N ASP A 102 -5.46 -34.84 0.01
CA ASP A 102 -6.94 -34.72 -0.06
C ASP A 102 -7.46 -33.29 -0.33
N ARG A 103 -6.59 -32.27 -0.32
CA ARG A 103 -7.04 -30.88 -0.58
C ARG A 103 -7.45 -30.63 -2.04
N LYS A 104 -7.12 -31.53 -2.98
CA LYS A 104 -7.69 -31.51 -4.34
C LYS A 104 -9.14 -31.98 -4.39
N GLU A 105 -9.60 -32.79 -3.43
CA GLU A 105 -10.95 -33.37 -3.44
C GLU A 105 -11.97 -32.55 -2.62
N ARG A 106 -11.50 -31.73 -1.67
CA ARG A 106 -12.35 -30.83 -0.86
C ARG A 106 -12.52 -29.42 -1.43
N MET A 107 -12.01 -29.14 -2.63
CA MET A 107 -12.58 -28.04 -3.41
C MET A 107 -14.05 -28.40 -3.59
N PRO A 108 -15.03 -27.56 -3.21
CA PRO A 108 -16.42 -27.82 -3.55
C PRO A 108 -16.43 -28.13 -5.03
N LYS A 109 -16.87 -29.35 -5.41
CA LYS A 109 -17.04 -29.73 -6.82
C LYS A 109 -17.79 -28.55 -7.40
N MET A 110 -17.11 -27.75 -8.22
CA MET A 110 -17.74 -26.60 -8.84
C MET A 110 -18.90 -27.20 -9.60
N ILE A 111 -20.11 -27.07 -9.04
CA ILE A 111 -21.33 -27.31 -9.77
C ILE A 111 -21.12 -26.40 -10.97
N LYS A 112 -20.90 -27.02 -12.13
CA LYS A 112 -20.69 -26.28 -13.37
C LYS A 112 -22.00 -25.53 -13.55
N GLU A 113 -21.99 -24.29 -13.09
CA GLU A 113 -23.06 -23.35 -13.28
C GLU A 113 -23.38 -23.40 -14.77
N PRO A 114 -24.64 -23.69 -15.15
CA PRO A 114 -24.98 -23.94 -16.54
C PRO A 114 -24.45 -22.78 -17.37
N GLU A 115 -23.77 -23.08 -18.47
CA GLU A 115 -22.98 -22.12 -19.25
C GLU A 115 -23.81 -20.89 -19.67
N VAL A 116 -25.13 -21.09 -19.82
CA VAL A 116 -26.15 -20.07 -20.08
C VAL A 116 -26.23 -19.00 -18.96
N ALA A 117 -26.10 -19.38 -17.69
CA ALA A 117 -26.14 -18.45 -16.55
C ALA A 117 -24.87 -17.58 -16.48
N ARG A 118 -23.72 -18.10 -16.93
CA ARG A 118 -22.47 -17.34 -16.98
C ARG A 118 -22.49 -16.28 -18.07
N GLN A 119 -23.06 -16.59 -19.23
CA GLN A 119 -23.21 -15.64 -20.33
C GLN A 119 -24.13 -14.48 -19.95
N ALA A 120 -25.28 -14.77 -19.32
CA ALA A 120 -26.22 -13.73 -18.87
C ALA A 120 -25.62 -12.79 -17.81
N LYS A 121 -24.83 -13.32 -16.87
CA LYS A 121 -24.17 -12.50 -15.84
C LYS A 121 -23.10 -11.58 -16.44
N THR A 122 -22.36 -12.08 -17.42
CA THR A 122 -21.32 -11.31 -18.12
C THR A 122 -21.93 -10.15 -18.91
N GLU A 123 -23.07 -10.36 -19.58
CA GLU A 123 -23.77 -9.29 -20.30
C GLU A 123 -24.31 -8.19 -19.38
N GLN A 124 -24.87 -8.56 -18.22
CA GLN A 124 -25.32 -7.57 -17.23
C GLN A 124 -24.17 -6.73 -16.67
N GLU A 125 -23.02 -7.35 -16.39
CA GLU A 125 -21.83 -6.64 -15.92
C GLU A 125 -21.26 -5.69 -17.00
N ILE A 126 -21.23 -6.14 -18.27
CA ILE A 126 -20.83 -5.30 -19.41
C ILE A 126 -21.79 -4.11 -19.57
N GLN A 127 -23.10 -4.32 -19.42
CA GLN A 127 -24.08 -3.25 -19.55
C GLN A 127 -23.95 -2.20 -18.43
N LYS A 128 -23.78 -2.64 -17.18
CA LYS A 128 -23.51 -1.73 -16.05
C LYS A 128 -22.22 -0.93 -16.26
N ALA A 129 -21.16 -1.55 -16.78
CA ALA A 129 -19.91 -0.87 -17.09
C ALA A 129 -20.07 0.18 -18.21
N ARG A 130 -20.92 -0.06 -19.20
CA ARG A 130 -21.25 0.92 -20.26
C ARG A 130 -22.02 2.12 -19.70
N GLU A 131 -23.00 1.87 -18.84
CA GLU A 131 -23.79 2.92 -18.18
C GLU A 131 -22.92 3.81 -17.28
N PHE A 132 -22.02 3.20 -16.50
CA PHE A 132 -21.09 3.94 -15.65
C PHE A 132 -20.18 4.87 -16.47
N LYS A 133 -19.60 4.37 -17.57
CA LYS A 133 -18.77 5.18 -18.47
C LYS A 133 -19.55 6.34 -19.13
N ALA A 134 -20.83 6.13 -19.44
CA ALA A 134 -21.68 7.18 -20.00
C ALA A 134 -21.95 8.29 -18.97
N LEU A 135 -22.20 7.93 -17.71
CA LEU A 135 -22.43 8.88 -16.62
C LEU A 135 -21.19 9.73 -16.31
N ASP A 136 -20.00 9.12 -16.27
CA ASP A 136 -18.74 9.83 -16.05
C ASP A 136 -18.46 10.83 -17.18
N LYS A 137 -18.71 10.45 -18.43
CA LYS A 137 -18.58 11.36 -19.58
C LYS A 137 -19.54 12.55 -19.47
N GLN A 138 -20.77 12.31 -19.01
CA GLN A 138 -21.76 13.38 -18.81
C GLN A 138 -21.35 14.34 -17.70
N LYS A 139 -20.83 13.83 -16.57
CA LYS A 139 -20.32 14.66 -15.47
C LYS A 139 -19.13 15.52 -15.90
N MET A 140 -18.19 14.95 -16.63
CA MET A 140 -17.03 15.69 -17.16
C MET A 140 -17.46 16.84 -18.07
N ASN A 141 -18.44 16.61 -18.96
CA ASN A 141 -18.97 17.67 -19.82
C ASN A 141 -19.66 18.79 -19.03
N GLN A 142 -20.35 18.46 -17.93
CA GLN A 142 -20.97 19.47 -17.06
C GLN A 142 -19.93 20.34 -16.34
N ILE A 143 -18.83 19.74 -15.87
CA ILE A 143 -17.73 20.47 -15.23
C ILE A 143 -17.08 21.44 -16.23
N LEU A 144 -16.78 20.97 -17.44
CA LEU A 144 -16.20 21.83 -18.48
C LEU A 144 -17.13 22.99 -18.87
N ALA A 145 -18.45 22.75 -18.90
CA ALA A 145 -19.42 23.80 -19.18
C ALA A 145 -19.50 24.84 -18.05
N SER A 146 -19.42 24.43 -16.78
CA SER A 146 -19.41 25.35 -15.63
C SER A 146 -18.12 26.17 -15.55
N ASP A 147 -16.97 25.59 -15.90
CA ASP A 147 -15.69 26.28 -15.86
C ASP A 147 -15.62 27.40 -16.90
N ILE A 148 -16.15 27.14 -18.11
CA ILE A 148 -16.27 28.16 -19.16
C ILE A 148 -17.19 29.29 -18.72
N ALA A 149 -18.32 28.98 -18.07
CA ALA A 149 -19.28 29.99 -17.60
C ALA A 149 -18.77 30.81 -16.40
N SER A 150 -17.85 30.27 -15.58
CA SER A 150 -17.29 30.97 -14.41
C SER A 150 -16.00 31.75 -14.70
N SER A 151 -15.42 31.59 -15.89
CA SER A 151 -14.26 32.38 -16.30
C SER A 151 -14.64 33.85 -16.48
N LYS A 152 -14.37 34.65 -15.45
CA LYS A 152 -14.44 36.12 -15.53
C LYS A 152 -13.46 36.60 -16.62
N PRO A 153 -13.81 37.65 -17.37
CA PRO A 153 -12.97 38.14 -18.46
C PRO A 153 -11.57 38.52 -17.95
N ILE A 154 -10.55 38.04 -18.67
CA ILE A 154 -9.10 38.13 -18.40
C ILE A 154 -8.56 39.58 -18.26
N GLU A 155 -9.41 40.60 -18.44
CA GLU A 155 -9.05 42.01 -18.35
C GLU A 155 -8.65 42.46 -16.93
N GLU A 156 -9.27 41.91 -15.88
CA GLU A 156 -9.02 42.32 -14.48
C GLU A 156 -7.64 41.87 -13.96
N ASP A 157 -7.16 40.71 -14.41
CA ASP A 157 -5.87 40.15 -14.00
C ASP A 157 -4.66 40.93 -14.57
N LYS A 158 -4.84 41.63 -15.70
CA LYS A 158 -3.78 42.49 -16.25
C LYS A 158 -3.59 43.74 -15.39
N GLN A 159 -4.66 44.38 -14.95
CA GLN A 159 -4.58 45.59 -14.12
C GLN A 159 -3.95 45.30 -12.75
N GLN A 160 -4.26 44.15 -12.16
CA GLN A 160 -3.71 43.76 -10.86
C GLN A 160 -2.22 43.35 -10.94
N LYS A 161 -1.77 42.80 -12.07
CA LYS A 161 -0.33 42.55 -12.30
C LYS A 161 0.45 43.84 -12.49
N GLU A 162 -0.10 44.81 -13.23
CA GLU A 162 0.55 46.12 -13.44
C GLU A 162 0.66 46.93 -12.15
N SER A 163 -0.32 46.88 -11.25
CA SER A 163 -0.24 47.57 -9.95
C SER A 163 0.85 47.01 -9.04
N ARG A 164 1.04 45.67 -9.04
CA ARG A 164 2.09 45.01 -8.24
C ARG A 164 3.50 45.31 -8.75
N VAL A 165 3.68 45.41 -10.07
CA VAL A 165 4.98 45.79 -10.67
C VAL A 165 5.35 47.22 -10.25
N LYS A 166 4.40 48.16 -10.29
CA LYS A 166 4.62 49.55 -9.86
C LYS A 166 4.98 49.65 -8.36
N GLU A 167 4.39 48.82 -7.52
CA GLU A 167 4.70 48.78 -6.09
C GLU A 167 6.12 48.25 -5.82
N PHE A 168 6.53 47.19 -6.54
CA PHE A 168 7.89 46.64 -6.44
C PHE A 168 8.97 47.64 -6.85
N GLU A 169 8.76 48.40 -7.93
CA GLU A 169 9.73 49.45 -8.33
C GLU A 169 9.87 50.56 -7.29
N LYS A 170 8.77 50.91 -6.61
CA LYS A 170 8.78 51.89 -5.53
C LYS A 170 9.62 51.42 -4.34
N ILE A 171 9.51 50.14 -3.96
CA ILE A 171 10.32 49.53 -2.90
C ILE A 171 11.80 49.49 -3.31
N LYS A 172 12.11 49.11 -4.55
CA LYS A 172 13.49 49.04 -5.06
C LYS A 172 14.19 50.41 -5.02
N LYS A 173 13.50 51.48 -5.44
CA LYS A 173 14.04 52.86 -5.34
C LYS A 173 14.25 53.32 -3.90
N LYS A 174 13.39 52.90 -2.96
CA LYS A 174 13.53 53.23 -1.54
C LYS A 174 14.72 52.52 -0.89
N LEU A 175 15.07 51.32 -1.35
CA LEU A 175 16.26 50.60 -0.89
C LEU A 175 17.57 51.19 -1.44
N GLN A 176 17.58 51.70 -2.67
CA GLN A 176 18.78 52.30 -3.28
C GLN A 176 19.14 53.69 -2.74
N SER A 177 18.21 54.38 -2.07
CA SER A 177 18.42 55.74 -1.53
C SER A 177 18.87 55.76 -0.07
N ASN A 178 19.06 54.61 0.57
CA ASN A 178 19.49 54.51 1.96
C ASN A 178 20.91 53.91 2.05
N PRO A 179 22.00 54.72 2.02
CA PRO A 179 23.38 54.22 1.94
C PRO A 179 23.93 53.65 3.26
N ALA A 180 23.08 53.35 4.24
CA ALA A 180 23.48 52.75 5.52
C ALA A 180 23.05 51.28 5.57
N VAL A 181 23.74 50.42 4.82
CA VAL A 181 23.70 48.98 5.06
C VAL A 181 25.10 48.57 5.55
N PRO A 182 25.23 48.10 6.81
CA PRO A 182 26.47 47.52 7.27
C PRO A 182 26.78 46.27 6.44
N ASP A 183 28.03 46.15 6.02
CA ASP A 183 28.59 45.01 5.30
C ASP A 183 28.38 43.74 6.13
N LEU A 184 27.30 43.02 5.84
CA LEU A 184 26.98 41.74 6.42
C LEU A 184 27.58 40.67 5.51
N SER A 185 28.87 40.42 5.71
CA SER A 185 29.50 39.14 5.38
C SER A 185 28.85 38.06 6.25
N ILE A 186 27.67 37.59 5.84
CA ILE A 186 27.01 36.43 6.46
C ILE A 186 27.42 35.20 5.66
N ASP A 187 28.27 34.41 6.31
CA ASP A 187 28.59 33.06 5.94
C ASP A 187 27.32 32.21 5.79
N ASN A 188 27.12 31.70 4.57
CA ASN A 188 26.97 30.27 4.29
C ASN A 188 25.89 29.43 5.01
N GLU A 189 24.66 29.93 5.21
CA GLU A 189 23.51 29.05 5.58
C GLU A 189 22.30 29.08 4.62
N TYR A 190 22.29 29.93 3.60
CA TYR A 190 21.13 30.06 2.70
C TYR A 190 21.02 29.05 1.56
N ASN A 191 21.89 28.03 1.49
CA ASN A 191 21.79 26.95 0.51
C ASN A 191 20.99 25.72 0.98
N LYS A 192 20.36 25.75 2.17
CA LYS A 192 19.56 24.61 2.68
C LYS A 192 18.10 24.58 2.24
N LEU A 193 17.59 25.58 1.51
CA LEU A 193 16.17 25.64 1.12
C LEU A 193 15.89 25.56 -0.39
N ALA A 194 16.89 25.26 -1.22
CA ALA A 194 16.71 25.18 -2.68
C ALA A 194 16.41 23.76 -3.22
N TRP A 195 16.07 22.77 -2.38
CA TRP A 195 15.83 21.38 -2.81
C TRP A 195 14.47 20.80 -2.38
N ILE A 196 13.42 21.62 -2.40
CA ILE A 196 12.03 21.15 -2.45
C ILE A 196 11.30 21.94 -3.53
N CYS A 197 11.48 21.52 -4.78
CA CYS A 197 10.59 21.67 -5.93
C CYS A 197 10.93 20.54 -6.90
#